data_AF-A0A017HTE8-F1
#
_entry.id   AF-A0A017HTE8-F1
#
_cell.length_a   1.000
_cell.length_b   1.000
_cell.length_c   1.000
_cell.angle_alpha   90.00
_cell.angle_beta   90.00
_cell.angle_gamma   90.00
#
_symmetry.space_group_name_H-M   'P 1'
#
loop_
_entity.id
_entity.type
_entity.pdbx_description
1 polymer ?
#
loop_
_entity_poly.entity_id
_entity_poly.type
_entity_poly.pdbx_seq_one_letter_code
_entity_poly.pdbx_strand_id
1 'polypeptide(L)'
;MNRPDFLLAKTRGLKLLCANPDIVVDRGEEREWCAGALAALYEEMGGEALYFGKPHPPIYDLARRRLAALGNLPSDDRIVAIGDGIRTDVQGAIGEGLDCLFITGGLAARETQTDPGGQPDQASVIAYAEEHGWSPTFAIGFLR
;
A
#
# COMPACT_ATOMS: atom_id res chain seq x y z
N MET A 1 11.39 6.04 22.25
CA MET A 1 11.06 7.47 22.38
C MET A 1 9.56 7.73 22.61
N ASN A 2 8.64 7.03 21.94
CA ASN A 2 7.23 7.50 21.88
C ASN A 2 6.29 6.92 22.94
N ARG A 3 6.72 5.94 23.73
CA ARG A 3 5.84 5.25 24.71
C ARG A 3 5.22 6.17 25.77
N PRO A 4 5.94 7.14 26.38
CA PRO A 4 5.33 8.05 27.34
C PRO A 4 4.22 8.92 26.72
N ASP A 5 4.45 9.45 25.52
CA ASP A 5 3.48 10.29 24.80
C ASP A 5 2.25 9.48 24.38
N PHE A 6 2.45 8.24 23.92
CA PHE A 6 1.36 7.32 23.58
C PHE A 6 0.54 6.92 24.80
N LEU A 7 1.17 6.70 25.95
CA LEU A 7 0.42 6.42 27.18
C LEU A 7 -0.43 7.63 27.60
N LEU A 8 0.11 8.85 27.47
CA LEU A 8 -0.64 10.07 27.74
C LEU A 8 -1.80 10.27 26.74
N ALA A 9 -1.56 10.06 25.45
CA ALA A 9 -2.59 10.16 24.43
C ALA A 9 -3.72 9.14 24.65
N LYS A 10 -3.35 7.89 24.96
CA LYS A 10 -4.31 6.82 25.27
C LYS A 10 -5.13 7.15 26.52
N THR A 11 -4.50 7.59 27.62
CA THR A 11 -5.23 7.92 28.86
C THR A 11 -6.20 9.10 28.68
N ARG A 12 -5.97 9.93 27.66
CA ARG A 12 -6.88 11.01 27.24
C ARG A 12 -7.92 10.57 26.19
N GLY A 13 -7.94 9.30 25.77
CA GLY A 13 -8.86 8.79 24.76
C GLY A 13 -8.62 9.36 23.35
N LEU A 14 -7.40 9.79 23.05
CA LEU A 14 -7.08 10.34 21.73
C LEU A 14 -6.95 9.21 20.69
N LYS A 15 -7.42 9.48 19.48
CA LYS A 15 -7.21 8.62 18.31
C LYS A 15 -5.94 9.04 17.58
N LEU A 16 -5.18 8.06 17.10
CA LEU A 16 -3.99 8.31 16.29
C LEU A 16 -4.32 8.20 14.81
N LEU A 17 -4.18 9.29 14.07
CA LEU A 17 -4.36 9.27 12.62
C LEU A 17 -3.08 8.75 11.95
N CYS A 18 -3.16 7.57 11.34
CA CYS A 18 -2.10 6.97 10.55
C CYS A 18 -2.27 7.34 9.07
N ALA A 19 -1.50 8.33 8.62
CA ALA A 19 -1.54 8.82 7.25
C ALA A 19 -0.81 7.89 6.25
N ASN A 20 0.19 7.14 6.74
CA ASN A 20 0.88 6.11 5.97
C ASN A 20 0.89 4.78 6.75
N PRO A 21 0.09 3.77 6.36
CA PRO A 21 -0.01 2.49 7.05
C PRO A 21 1.22 1.58 6.87
N ASP A 22 2.17 1.93 6.01
CA ASP A 22 3.37 1.13 5.80
C ASP A 22 4.14 0.98 7.13
N ILE A 23 4.61 -0.24 7.39
CA ILE A 23 5.41 -0.55 8.57
C ILE A 23 6.88 -0.22 8.31
N VAL A 24 7.39 -0.59 7.14
CA VAL A 24 8.76 -0.33 6.69
C VAL A 24 8.77 0.09 5.22
N VAL A 25 9.78 0.85 4.82
CA VAL A 25 10.06 1.21 3.43
C VAL A 25 11.56 1.05 3.15
N ASP A 26 11.90 0.62 1.95
CA ASP A 26 13.29 0.57 1.49
C ASP A 26 13.62 1.88 0.74
N ARG A 27 14.56 2.66 1.28
CA ARG A 27 15.03 3.93 0.71
C ARG A 27 16.46 3.75 0.22
N GLY A 28 16.60 3.36 -1.05
CA GLY A 28 17.90 2.96 -1.57
C GLY A 28 18.31 1.62 -0.95
N GLU A 29 19.44 1.60 -0.24
CA GLU A 29 19.95 0.40 0.44
C GLU A 29 19.54 0.33 1.93
N GLU A 30 18.84 1.34 2.45
CA GLU A 30 18.45 1.43 3.85
C GLU A 30 16.97 1.11 4.05
N ARG A 31 16.67 0.24 5.03
CA ARG A 31 15.30 -0.05 5.47
C ARG A 31 14.90 0.84 6.63
N GLU A 32 13.87 1.66 6.44
CA GLU A 32 13.38 2.63 7.42
C GLU A 32 12.00 2.22 7.99
N TRP A 33 11.74 2.51 9.27
CA TRP A 33 10.41 2.34 9.88
C TRP A 33 9.49 3.52 9.52
N CYS A 34 8.24 3.21 9.18
CA CYS A 34 7.24 4.18 8.75
C CYS A 34 6.17 4.44 9.83
N ALA A 35 5.22 5.34 9.52
CA ALA A 35 4.17 5.74 10.44
C ALA A 35 3.24 4.59 10.87
N GLY A 36 3.10 3.55 10.04
CA GLY A 36 2.35 2.34 10.39
C GLY A 36 2.96 1.61 11.58
N ALA A 37 4.29 1.59 11.73
CA ALA A 37 4.94 0.96 12.88
C ALA A 37 4.58 1.67 14.20
N LEU A 38 4.43 3.00 14.14
CA LEU A 38 3.99 3.80 15.29
C LEU A 38 2.50 3.59 15.58
N ALA A 39 1.66 3.45 14.55
CA ALA A 39 0.24 3.15 14.71
C ALA A 39 0.02 1.77 15.33
N ALA A 40 0.73 0.74 14.84
CA ALA A 40 0.70 -0.59 15.42
C ALA A 40 1.12 -0.59 16.89
N LEU A 41 2.19 0.12 17.25
CA LEU A 41 2.62 0.26 18.64
C LEU A 41 1.53 0.95 19.51
N TYR A 42 0.83 1.95 18.97
CA TYR A 42 -0.25 2.62 19.69
C TYR A 42 -1.43 1.67 19.96
N GLU A 43 -1.78 0.84 18.98
CA GLU A 43 -2.82 -0.19 19.08
C GLU A 43 -2.44 -1.32 20.05
N GLU A 44 -1.19 -1.80 20.01
CA GLU A 44 -0.65 -2.78 20.99
C GLU A 44 -0.77 -2.25 22.43
N MET A 45 -0.60 -0.94 22.60
CA MET A 45 -0.77 -0.29 23.89
C MET A 45 -2.25 -0.11 24.27
N GLY A 46 -3.21 -0.47 23.41
CA GLY A 46 -4.66 -0.36 23.60
C GLY A 46 -5.22 1.02 23.25
N GLY A 47 -4.51 1.82 22.46
CA GLY A 47 -5.04 3.01 21.81
C GLY A 47 -5.79 2.68 20.51
N GLU A 48 -6.56 3.63 19.98
CA GLU A 48 -7.26 3.48 18.71
C GLU A 48 -6.50 4.23 17.61
N ALA A 49 -6.12 3.53 16.53
CA ALA A 49 -5.57 4.13 15.33
C ALA A 49 -6.59 4.17 14.19
N LEU A 50 -6.56 5.24 13.40
CA LEU A 50 -7.38 5.41 12.20
C LEU A 50 -6.47 5.45 10.97
N TYR A 51 -6.71 4.58 10.01
CA TYR A 51 -5.88 4.41 8.82
C TYR A 51 -6.55 5.02 7.58
N PHE A 52 -5.79 5.83 6.83
CA PHE A 52 -6.31 6.55 5.65
C PHE A 52 -5.48 6.37 4.38
N GLY A 53 -4.39 5.60 4.43
CA GLY A 53 -3.61 5.23 3.25
C GLY A 53 -4.13 3.95 2.58
N LYS A 54 -3.42 3.46 1.56
CA LYS A 54 -3.71 2.17 0.92
C LYS A 54 -3.61 1.02 1.95
N PRO A 55 -4.46 0.00 1.92
CA PRO A 55 -5.49 -0.31 0.92
C PRO A 55 -6.88 0.31 1.22
N HIS A 56 -6.98 1.30 2.12
CA HIS A 56 -8.28 1.77 2.61
C HIS A 56 -9.01 2.69 1.61
N PRO A 57 -10.36 2.61 1.52
CA PRO A 57 -11.15 3.41 0.57
C PRO A 57 -10.90 4.94 0.56
N PRO A 58 -10.66 5.62 1.71
CA PRO A 58 -10.55 7.08 1.71
C PRO A 58 -9.47 7.68 0.79
N ILE A 59 -8.36 6.96 0.55
CA ILE A 59 -7.31 7.46 -0.35
C ILE A 59 -7.74 7.39 -1.82
N TYR A 60 -8.52 6.37 -2.19
CA TYR A 60 -9.05 6.19 -3.54
C TYR A 60 -10.18 7.20 -3.82
N ASP A 61 -11.07 7.42 -2.84
CA ASP A 61 -12.07 8.50 -2.90
C ASP A 61 -11.42 9.87 -3.13
N LEU A 62 -10.33 10.15 -2.41
CA LEU A 62 -9.59 11.40 -2.58
C LEU A 62 -8.98 11.50 -3.98
N ALA A 63 -8.39 10.42 -4.49
CA ALA A 63 -7.83 10.37 -5.84
C ALA A 63 -8.89 10.63 -6.91
N ARG A 64 -10.07 10.01 -6.80
CA ARG A 64 -11.22 10.22 -7.70
C ARG A 64 -11.71 11.66 -7.69
N ARG A 65 -11.84 12.29 -6.50
CA ARG A 65 -12.21 13.71 -6.38
C ARG A 65 -11.19 14.63 -7.05
N ARG A 66 -9.90 14.33 -6.92
CA ARG A 66 -8.84 15.09 -7.59
C ARG A 66 -8.89 14.91 -9.11
N LEU A 67 -9.08 13.69 -9.61
CA LEU A 67 -9.29 13.41 -11.02
C LEU A 67 -10.50 14.19 -11.58
N ALA A 68 -11.62 14.19 -10.85
CA ALA A 68 -12.82 14.91 -11.26
C ALA A 68 -12.60 16.43 -11.38
N ALA A 69 -11.76 17.00 -10.50
CA ALA A 69 -11.42 18.41 -10.51
C ALA A 69 -10.56 18.83 -11.73
N LEU A 70 -9.85 17.89 -12.37
CA LEU A 70 -9.10 18.15 -13.61
C LEU A 70 -10.02 18.28 -14.85
N GLY A 71 -11.31 17.95 -14.72
CA GLY A 71 -12.28 17.88 -15.82
C GLY A 71 -12.26 16.51 -16.51
N ASN A 72 -13.39 16.08 -17.07
CA ASN A 72 -13.57 14.78 -17.73
C ASN A 72 -13.15 13.59 -16.86
N LEU A 73 -13.83 13.39 -15.72
CA LEU A 73 -13.62 12.18 -14.92
C LEU A 73 -13.88 10.94 -15.81
N PRO A 74 -12.86 10.12 -16.09
CA PRO A 74 -13.09 8.88 -16.80
C PRO A 74 -13.91 7.94 -15.92
N SER A 75 -14.68 7.06 -16.54
CA SER A 75 -15.36 5.99 -15.82
C SER A 75 -14.33 5.05 -15.16
N ASP A 76 -14.75 4.35 -14.11
CA ASP A 76 -13.87 3.52 -13.28
C ASP A 76 -13.09 2.47 -14.07
N ASP A 77 -13.70 1.90 -15.11
CA ASP A 77 -13.12 0.96 -16.07
C ASP A 77 -11.98 1.54 -16.93
N ARG A 78 -11.69 2.83 -16.77
CA ARG A 78 -10.61 3.55 -17.44
C ARG A 78 -9.51 4.00 -16.47
N ILE A 79 -9.61 3.61 -15.20
CA ILE A 79 -8.61 3.91 -14.16
C ILE A 79 -7.81 2.64 -13.88
N VAL A 80 -6.48 2.75 -13.94
CA VAL A 80 -5.55 1.69 -13.52
C VAL A 80 -4.77 2.16 -12.30
N ALA A 81 -4.76 1.34 -11.25
CA ALA A 81 -3.87 1.51 -10.11
C ALA A 81 -2.51 0.89 -10.43
N ILE A 82 -1.42 1.60 -10.15
CA ILE A 82 -0.06 1.15 -10.44
C ILE A 82 0.74 1.19 -9.15
N GLY A 83 1.39 0.09 -8.78
CA GLY A 83 2.25 0.04 -7.61
C GLY A 83 2.88 -1.32 -7.37
N ASP A 84 3.76 -1.38 -6.39
CA ASP A 84 4.62 -2.53 -6.08
C ASP A 84 4.27 -3.22 -4.74
N GLY A 85 3.29 -2.71 -4.00
CA GLY A 85 2.83 -3.31 -2.76
C GLY A 85 1.61 -4.22 -2.96
N ILE A 86 1.76 -5.53 -2.76
CA ILE A 86 0.64 -6.47 -2.93
C ILE A 86 -0.49 -6.28 -1.91
N ARG A 87 -0.15 -5.90 -0.66
CA ARG A 87 -1.12 -5.65 0.43
C ARG A 87 -1.64 -4.22 0.49
N THR A 88 -1.14 -3.34 -0.38
CA THR A 88 -1.50 -1.91 -0.39
C THR A 88 -2.07 -1.52 -1.74
N ASP A 89 -1.24 -1.49 -2.79
CA ASP A 89 -1.63 -1.15 -4.15
C ASP A 89 -2.57 -2.18 -4.75
N VAL A 90 -2.15 -3.46 -4.81
CA VAL A 90 -2.95 -4.51 -5.46
C VAL A 90 -4.23 -4.77 -4.67
N GLN A 91 -4.12 -4.99 -3.36
CA GLN A 91 -5.29 -5.19 -2.50
C GLN A 91 -6.26 -4.00 -2.57
N GLY A 92 -5.76 -2.77 -2.52
CA GLY A 92 -6.63 -1.59 -2.55
C GLY A 92 -7.30 -1.41 -3.91
N ALA A 93 -6.58 -1.64 -5.01
CA ALA A 93 -7.15 -1.59 -6.36
C ALA A 93 -8.28 -2.60 -6.53
N ILE A 94 -8.05 -3.86 -6.15
CA ILE A 94 -9.07 -4.92 -6.20
C ILE A 94 -10.27 -4.57 -5.30
N GLY A 95 -10.01 -4.07 -4.09
CA GLY A 95 -11.06 -3.64 -3.16
C GLY A 95 -11.97 -2.53 -3.71
N GLU A 96 -11.41 -1.68 -4.57
CA GLU A 96 -12.11 -0.57 -5.24
C GLU A 96 -12.64 -0.93 -6.64
N GLY A 97 -12.47 -2.19 -7.08
CA GLY A 97 -12.90 -2.65 -8.39
C GLY A 97 -12.12 -2.05 -9.56
N LEU A 98 -10.87 -1.65 -9.33
CA LEU A 98 -9.98 -1.06 -10.33
C LEU A 98 -9.02 -2.10 -10.90
N ASP A 99 -8.64 -1.93 -12.17
CA ASP A 99 -7.53 -2.68 -12.74
C ASP A 99 -6.22 -2.32 -12.05
N CYS A 100 -5.35 -3.31 -11.88
CA CYS A 100 -4.05 -3.13 -11.24
C CYS A 100 -2.90 -3.57 -12.15
N LEU A 101 -1.92 -2.69 -12.31
CA LEU A 101 -0.61 -3.00 -12.86
C LEU A 101 0.39 -3.15 -11.70
N PHE A 102 0.72 -4.40 -11.38
CA PHE A 102 1.66 -4.74 -10.33
C PHE A 102 3.11 -4.60 -10.81
N ILE A 103 3.89 -3.74 -10.14
CA ILE A 103 5.30 -3.51 -10.43
C ILE A 103 6.14 -4.46 -9.59
N THR A 104 6.58 -5.56 -10.19
CA THR A 104 7.21 -6.66 -9.46
C THR A 104 8.64 -6.37 -9.05
N GLY A 105 9.34 -5.46 -9.74
CA GLY A 105 10.71 -5.06 -9.44
C GLY A 105 10.89 -4.15 -8.22
N GLY A 106 9.80 -3.82 -7.51
CA GLY A 106 9.82 -3.12 -6.22
C GLY A 106 9.87 -4.09 -5.03
N LEU A 107 8.95 -3.92 -4.08
CA LEU A 107 8.92 -4.70 -2.82
C LEU A 107 8.91 -6.23 -2.99
N ALA A 108 8.37 -6.74 -4.09
CA ALA A 108 8.25 -8.18 -4.36
C ALA A 108 9.34 -8.73 -5.30
N ALA A 109 10.41 -7.98 -5.58
CA ALA A 109 11.40 -8.34 -6.60
C ALA A 109 12.03 -9.71 -6.35
N ARG A 110 12.31 -10.04 -5.09
CA ARG A 110 12.91 -11.31 -4.71
C ARG A 110 11.94 -12.47 -4.92
N GLU A 111 10.71 -12.34 -4.44
CA GLU A 111 9.68 -13.37 -4.47
C GLU A 111 9.19 -13.65 -5.90
N THR A 112 9.17 -12.61 -6.73
CA THR A 112 8.78 -12.69 -8.15
C THR A 112 9.94 -12.96 -9.10
N GLN A 113 11.16 -13.12 -8.56
CA GLN A 113 12.39 -13.32 -9.34
C GLN A 113 12.60 -12.24 -10.42
N THR A 114 12.30 -10.99 -10.08
CA THR A 114 12.49 -9.85 -10.99
C THR A 114 13.92 -9.32 -10.85
N ASP A 115 14.77 -9.63 -11.82
CA ASP A 115 16.13 -9.06 -11.88
C ASP A 115 16.10 -7.54 -12.13
N PRO A 116 17.10 -6.77 -11.66
CA PRO A 116 17.20 -5.33 -11.93
C PRO A 116 17.12 -5.00 -13.43
N GLY A 117 16.12 -4.19 -13.81
CA GLY A 117 15.86 -3.81 -15.20
C GLY A 117 15.20 -4.90 -16.06
N GLY A 118 14.96 -6.09 -15.49
CA GLY A 118 14.36 -7.26 -16.13
C GLY A 118 12.83 -7.33 -16.01
N GLN A 119 12.30 -8.51 -16.30
CA GLN A 119 10.89 -8.88 -16.14
C GLN A 119 10.79 -10.01 -15.10
N PRO A 120 9.65 -10.14 -14.40
CA PRO A 120 9.46 -11.22 -13.44
C PRO A 120 9.40 -12.60 -14.10
N ASP A 121 9.66 -13.63 -13.32
CA ASP A 121 9.24 -14.99 -13.65
C ASP A 121 7.73 -15.14 -13.46
N GLN A 122 7.04 -15.61 -14.50
CA GLN A 122 5.58 -15.68 -14.50
C GLN A 122 5.05 -16.65 -13.42
N ALA A 123 5.68 -17.80 -13.23
CA ALA A 123 5.24 -18.78 -12.25
C ALA A 123 5.41 -18.24 -10.82
N SER A 124 6.50 -17.52 -10.57
CA SER A 124 6.80 -16.86 -9.29
C SER A 124 5.81 -15.75 -8.97
N VAL A 125 5.39 -14.95 -9.96
CA VAL A 125 4.33 -13.93 -9.77
C VAL A 125 3.00 -14.57 -9.39
N ILE A 126 2.61 -15.65 -10.08
CA ILE A 126 1.36 -16.37 -9.79
C ILE A 126 1.42 -16.96 -8.37
N ALA A 127 2.51 -17.62 -8.00
CA ALA A 127 2.67 -18.18 -6.66
C ALA A 127 2.61 -17.11 -5.56
N TYR A 128 3.28 -15.97 -5.77
CA TYR A 128 3.26 -14.86 -4.81
C TYR A 128 1.86 -14.22 -4.68
N ALA A 129 1.15 -14.07 -5.80
CA ALA A 129 -0.23 -13.60 -5.86
C ALA A 129 -1.18 -14.54 -5.08
N GLU A 130 -1.10 -15.83 -5.33
CA GLU A 130 -1.89 -16.87 -4.66
C GLU A 130 -1.60 -16.92 -3.16
N GLU A 131 -0.33 -16.84 -2.74
CA GLU A 131 0.07 -16.80 -1.33
C GLU A 131 -0.59 -15.63 -0.58
N HIS A 132 -0.77 -14.50 -1.25
CA HIS A 132 -1.37 -13.30 -0.67
C HIS A 132 -2.88 -13.21 -0.85
N GLY A 133 -3.49 -14.13 -1.61
CA GLY A 133 -4.92 -14.15 -1.89
C GLY A 133 -5.39 -13.06 -2.86
N TRP A 134 -4.48 -12.46 -3.63
CA TRP A 134 -4.77 -11.36 -4.55
C TRP A 134 -4.22 -11.65 -5.93
N SER A 135 -4.99 -11.39 -6.98
CA SER A 135 -4.54 -11.59 -8.36
C SER A 135 -4.55 -10.23 -9.08
N PRO A 136 -3.38 -9.61 -9.35
CA PRO A 136 -3.32 -8.37 -10.10
C PRO A 136 -3.74 -8.60 -11.56
N THR A 137 -4.39 -7.60 -12.20
CA THR A 137 -4.82 -7.71 -13.60
C THR A 137 -3.63 -7.87 -14.54
N PHE A 138 -2.56 -7.12 -14.30
CA PHE A 138 -1.33 -7.12 -15.08
C PHE A 138 -0.11 -7.06 -14.16
N ALA A 139 1.04 -7.56 -14.62
CA ALA A 139 2.31 -7.45 -13.92
C ALA A 139 3.45 -7.11 -14.88
N ILE A 140 4.36 -6.23 -14.46
CA ILE A 140 5.60 -5.90 -15.18
C ILE A 140 6.74 -5.70 -14.19
N GLY A 141 7.98 -5.88 -14.66
CA GLY A 141 9.16 -5.65 -13.84
C GLY A 141 9.29 -4.20 -13.35
N PHE A 142 9.30 -3.25 -14.28
CA PHE A 142 9.57 -1.83 -13.98
C PHE A 142 8.72 -0.91 -14.86
N LEU A 143 8.23 0.18 -14.28
CA LEU A 143 7.59 1.28 -15.02
C LEU A 143 8.68 2.18 -15.64
N ARG A 144 8.55 2.53 -16.92
CA ARG A 144 9.54 3.30 -17.69
C ARG A 144 8.92 4.53 -18.32
#